data_AF-A0A2K3NG66-F1
#
_entry.id   AF-A0A2K3NG66-F1
#
_cell.length_a   1.000
_cell.length_b   1.000
_cell.length_c   1.000
_cell.angle_alpha   90.00
_cell.angle_beta   90.00
_cell.angle_gamma   90.00
#
_symmetry.space_group_name_H-M   'P 1'
#
loop_
_entity.id
_entity.type
_entity.pdbx_description
1 polymer ?
#
loop_
_entity_poly.entity_id
_entity_poly.type
_entity_poly.pdbx_seq_one_letter_code
_entity_poly.pdbx_strand_id
1 'polypeptide(L)'
;MNEGGDIVFLVDNHDKPTNMVTTNSNNTQVHNFNYNVPTKEAYKLLKHARNNHECGPNPIYLQTSKCKLALKNLPAIVYEKNWDVIVVDGPNGDSTESPGRMSSIYTASVLARGGNGSDVIVHDVDRMVEKWFSWEFLCDENLLYSKGKLWHFRIRGHLNSTTFCPVTTE
;
A
#
# COMPACT_ATOMS: atom_id res chain seq x y z
N MET A 1 1.49 22.73 -2.46
CA MET A 1 0.82 21.73 -3.32
C MET A 1 1.82 21.35 -4.42
N ASN A 2 1.81 20.12 -4.92
CA ASN A 2 2.73 19.71 -5.98
C ASN A 2 2.32 20.40 -7.31
N GLU A 3 2.94 21.54 -7.65
CA GLU A 3 2.64 22.27 -8.89
C GLU A 3 3.10 21.45 -10.10
N GLY A 4 2.15 20.89 -10.85
CA GLY A 4 2.39 20.13 -12.07
C GLY A 4 2.38 18.60 -11.92
N GLY A 5 2.43 18.06 -10.69
CA GLY A 5 2.30 16.62 -10.44
C GLY A 5 0.87 16.18 -10.15
N ASP A 6 0.59 14.90 -10.37
CA ASP A 6 -0.71 14.30 -10.02
C ASP A 6 -0.77 13.92 -8.54
N ILE A 7 -1.91 14.19 -7.93
CA ILE A 7 -2.21 13.84 -6.55
C ILE A 7 -3.51 13.02 -6.55
N VAL A 8 -3.42 11.79 -6.05
CA VAL A 8 -4.57 10.90 -5.92
C VAL A 8 -4.76 10.54 -4.45
N PHE A 9 -5.93 10.85 -3.91
CA PHE A 9 -6.35 10.43 -2.58
C PHE A 9 -7.32 9.27 -2.71
N LEU A 10 -7.03 8.18 -2.00
CA LEU A 10 -7.96 7.07 -1.77
C LEU A 10 -8.48 7.23 -0.34
N VAL A 11 -9.77 7.50 -0.19
CA VAL A 11 -10.39 7.82 1.10
C VAL A 11 -11.48 6.80 1.40
N ASP A 12 -11.56 6.33 2.64
CA ASP A 12 -12.68 5.50 3.10
C ASP A 12 -13.75 6.38 3.75
N ASN A 13 -14.82 6.65 3.01
CA ASN A 13 -15.99 7.35 3.51
C ASN A 13 -17.24 6.49 3.26
N HIS A 14 -17.72 5.87 4.34
CA HIS A 14 -18.89 5.00 4.32
C HIS A 14 -20.20 5.71 3.94
N ASP A 15 -20.27 7.03 4.06
CA ASP A 15 -21.45 7.83 3.68
C ASP A 15 -21.47 8.16 2.17
N LYS A 16 -20.40 7.83 1.43
CA LYS A 16 -20.27 8.13 0.00
C LYS A 16 -20.22 6.85 -0.84
N PRO A 17 -20.69 6.88 -2.10
CA PRO A 17 -20.51 5.77 -3.03
C PRO A 17 -19.03 5.50 -3.32
N THR A 18 -18.64 4.23 -3.49
CA THR A 18 -17.27 3.79 -3.77
C THR A 18 -16.70 4.24 -5.12
N ASN A 19 -17.53 4.78 -6.01
CA ASN A 19 -17.09 5.31 -7.32
C ASN A 19 -17.21 6.84 -7.37
N MET A 20 -17.44 7.49 -6.22
CA MET A 20 -17.57 8.93 -6.17
C MET A 20 -16.18 9.56 -6.30
N VAL A 21 -16.01 10.33 -7.37
CA VAL A 21 -14.80 11.10 -7.65
C VAL A 21 -15.09 12.56 -7.35
N THR A 22 -14.24 13.20 -6.54
CA THR A 22 -14.24 14.65 -6.37
C THR A 22 -12.93 15.20 -6.91
N THR A 23 -13.01 16.09 -7.90
CA THR A 23 -11.87 16.82 -8.46
C THR A 23 -11.85 18.24 -7.90
N ASN A 24 -10.80 18.58 -7.15
CA ASN A 24 -10.65 19.91 -6.54
C ASN A 24 -9.79 20.85 -7.40
N SER A 25 -8.93 20.30 -8.26
CA SER A 25 -8.10 21.02 -9.25
C SER A 25 -7.74 20.07 -10.40
N ASN A 26 -7.13 20.59 -11.47
CA ASN A 26 -6.81 19.80 -12.67
C ASN A 26 -5.98 18.54 -12.38
N ASN A 27 -5.15 18.53 -11.35
CA ASN A 27 -4.23 17.43 -11.06
C ASN A 27 -4.51 16.73 -9.72
N THR A 28 -5.64 17.04 -9.04
CA THR A 28 -5.99 16.41 -7.75
C THR A 28 -7.30 15.66 -7.86
N GLN A 29 -7.24 14.35 -7.63
CA GLN A 29 -8.40 13.45 -7.64
C GLN A 29 -8.60 12.82 -6.27
N VAL A 30 -9.82 12.87 -5.77
CA VAL A 30 -10.21 12.18 -4.53
C VAL A 30 -11.21 11.09 -4.90
N HIS A 31 -10.86 9.85 -4.60
CA HIS A 31 -11.66 8.67 -4.87
C HIS A 31 -12.06 8.02 -3.55
N ASN A 32 -13.36 7.76 -3.41
CA ASN A 32 -13.84 6.99 -2.27
C ASN A 32 -13.51 5.50 -2.46
N PHE A 33 -13.15 4.78 -1.42
CA PHE A 33 -12.75 3.39 -1.49
C PHE A 33 -13.13 2.65 -0.21
N ASN A 34 -13.87 1.55 -0.34
CA ASN A 34 -14.30 0.75 0.82
C ASN A 34 -13.28 -0.35 1.12
N TYR A 35 -12.70 -0.28 2.32
CA TYR A 35 -11.86 -1.37 2.84
C TYR A 35 -12.74 -2.39 3.55
N ASN A 36 -12.63 -3.66 3.17
CA ASN A 36 -13.53 -4.71 3.68
C ASN A 36 -12.81 -5.79 4.50
N VAL A 37 -11.51 -5.62 4.75
CA VAL A 37 -10.67 -6.66 5.36
C VAL A 37 -10.36 -6.30 6.81
N PRO A 38 -10.99 -6.98 7.79
CA PRO A 38 -10.86 -6.63 9.20
C PRO A 38 -9.48 -6.97 9.74
N THR A 39 -9.01 -6.19 10.71
CA THR A 39 -7.66 -6.32 11.31
C THR A 39 -7.41 -7.69 11.94
N LYS A 40 -8.45 -8.37 12.47
CA LYS A 40 -8.33 -9.75 13.00
C LYS A 40 -7.88 -10.79 11.97
N GLU A 41 -8.04 -10.52 10.67
CA GLU A 41 -7.60 -11.43 9.60
C GLU A 41 -6.09 -11.27 9.27
N ALA A 42 -5.39 -10.29 9.88
CA ALA A 42 -4.00 -9.95 9.59
C ALA A 42 -3.07 -11.17 9.50
N TYR A 43 -3.08 -12.02 10.53
CA TYR A 43 -2.20 -13.18 10.57
C TYR A 43 -2.49 -14.18 9.44
N LYS A 44 -3.77 -14.45 9.17
CA LYS A 44 -4.18 -15.36 8.08
C LYS A 44 -3.79 -14.80 6.72
N LEU A 45 -3.89 -13.49 6.52
CA LEU A 45 -3.51 -12.81 5.29
C LEU A 45 -2.00 -12.80 5.07
N LEU A 46 -1.23 -12.58 6.13
CA LEU A 46 0.23 -12.65 6.06
C LEU A 46 0.68 -14.07 5.66
N LYS A 47 0.09 -15.09 6.29
CA LYS A 47 0.32 -16.49 5.91
C LYS A 47 -0.11 -16.76 4.46
N HIS A 48 -1.24 -16.22 4.01
CA HIS A 48 -1.67 -16.37 2.63
C HIS A 48 -0.65 -15.75 1.65
N ALA A 49 -0.17 -14.55 1.93
CA ALA A 49 0.78 -13.84 1.06
C ALA A 49 2.10 -14.60 0.91
N ARG A 50 2.66 -15.08 2.02
CA ARG A 50 3.91 -15.86 2.03
C ARG A 50 3.85 -17.16 1.21
N ASN A 51 2.67 -17.76 1.11
CA ASN A 51 2.49 -19.07 0.45
C ASN A 51 1.89 -18.96 -0.96
N ASN A 52 1.64 -17.76 -1.48
CA ASN A 52 0.95 -17.58 -2.75
C ASN A 52 1.76 -16.70 -3.69
N HIS A 53 2.22 -17.27 -4.80
CA HIS A 53 2.99 -16.56 -5.83
C HIS A 53 2.21 -15.38 -6.46
N GLU A 54 0.88 -15.43 -6.46
CA GLU A 54 0.03 -14.32 -6.91
C GLU A 54 0.19 -13.05 -6.07
N CYS A 55 0.75 -13.19 -4.85
CA CYS A 55 1.08 -12.08 -3.96
C CYS A 55 2.51 -11.54 -4.18
N GLY A 56 3.19 -11.89 -5.28
CA GLY A 56 4.54 -11.41 -5.57
C GLY A 56 4.61 -9.90 -5.84
N PRO A 57 5.82 -9.30 -5.80
CA PRO A 57 6.04 -7.86 -5.88
C PRO A 57 5.97 -7.29 -7.31
N ASN A 58 5.12 -7.84 -8.17
CA ASN A 58 5.05 -7.44 -9.58
C ASN A 58 3.92 -6.41 -9.81
N PRO A 59 4.25 -5.14 -10.11
CA PRO A 59 3.24 -4.09 -10.30
C PRO A 59 2.38 -4.28 -11.54
N ILE A 60 2.89 -4.96 -12.58
CA ILE A 60 2.17 -5.17 -13.86
C ILE A 60 0.88 -5.97 -13.64
N TYR A 61 0.89 -6.90 -12.69
CA TYR A 61 -0.24 -7.79 -12.43
C TYR A 61 -1.08 -7.35 -11.22
N LEU A 62 -0.77 -6.23 -10.57
CA LEU A 62 -1.44 -5.84 -9.33
C LEU A 62 -2.97 -5.70 -9.53
N GLN A 63 -3.40 -5.10 -10.64
CA GLN A 63 -4.81 -4.90 -10.95
C GLN A 63 -5.58 -6.21 -11.15
N THR A 64 -4.94 -7.24 -11.70
CA THR A 64 -5.54 -8.55 -12.00
C THR A 64 -5.17 -9.63 -10.99
N SER A 65 -4.37 -9.29 -9.98
CA SER A 65 -3.83 -10.23 -9.00
C SER A 65 -4.94 -10.95 -8.22
N LYS A 66 -4.74 -12.25 -8.02
CA LYS A 66 -5.58 -13.07 -7.15
C LYS A 66 -5.17 -12.98 -5.67
N CYS A 67 -4.14 -12.21 -5.34
CA CYS A 67 -3.73 -12.01 -3.96
C CYS A 67 -4.85 -11.37 -3.14
N LYS A 68 -5.15 -11.94 -1.96
CA LYS A 68 -6.18 -11.40 -1.06
C LYS A 68 -5.84 -10.03 -0.47
N LEU A 69 -4.57 -9.62 -0.51
CA LEU A 69 -4.11 -8.32 -0.04
C LEU A 69 -4.17 -7.22 -1.10
N ALA A 70 -4.28 -7.56 -2.38
CA ALA A 70 -4.33 -6.57 -3.44
C ALA A 70 -5.62 -5.75 -3.34
N LEU A 71 -5.49 -4.42 -3.24
CA LEU A 71 -6.62 -3.52 -3.39
C LEU A 71 -7.06 -3.54 -4.87
N LYS A 72 -8.33 -3.87 -5.07
CA LYS A 72 -8.95 -4.02 -6.40
C LYS A 72 -9.86 -2.85 -6.70
N ASN A 73 -10.11 -2.60 -7.98
CA ASN A 73 -11.01 -1.53 -8.45
C ASN A 73 -10.52 -0.12 -8.04
N LEU A 74 -9.19 0.06 -7.92
CA LEU A 74 -8.64 1.40 -7.81
C LEU A 74 -8.76 2.12 -9.18
N PRO A 75 -8.73 3.46 -9.20
CA PRO A 75 -8.68 4.23 -10.43
C PRO A 75 -7.48 3.82 -11.28
N ALA A 76 -7.65 3.75 -12.60
CA ALA A 76 -6.61 3.26 -13.53
C ALA A 76 -5.26 3.99 -13.35
N ILE A 77 -5.30 5.31 -13.13
CA ILE A 77 -4.11 6.14 -12.86
C ILE A 77 -3.24 5.61 -11.71
N VAL A 78 -3.84 4.95 -10.71
CA VAL A 78 -3.10 4.36 -9.58
C VAL A 78 -2.18 3.23 -10.03
N TYR A 79 -2.62 2.42 -11.00
CA TYR A 79 -1.85 1.31 -11.54
C TYR A 79 -0.91 1.73 -12.69
N GLU A 80 -1.30 2.73 -13.47
CA GLU A 80 -0.58 3.16 -14.68
C GLU A 80 0.62 4.07 -14.39
N LYS A 81 0.60 4.78 -13.24
CA LYS A 81 1.68 5.70 -12.87
C LYS A 81 2.70 5.08 -11.95
N ASN A 82 3.94 5.48 -12.18
CA ASN A 82 5.01 5.36 -11.20
C ASN A 82 4.90 6.52 -10.21
N TRP A 83 4.67 6.20 -8.95
CA TRP A 83 4.46 7.19 -7.89
C TRP A 83 5.79 7.60 -7.26
N ASP A 84 6.07 8.90 -7.16
CA ASP A 84 7.24 9.40 -6.42
C ASP A 84 7.09 9.18 -4.92
N VAL A 85 5.88 9.39 -4.40
CA VAL A 85 5.55 9.29 -2.97
C VAL A 85 4.21 8.58 -2.80
N ILE A 86 4.15 7.63 -1.87
CA ILE A 86 2.94 6.93 -1.44
C ILE A 86 2.82 7.07 0.08
N VAL A 87 1.69 7.59 0.55
CA VAL A 87 1.41 7.73 1.99
C VAL A 87 0.30 6.74 2.37
N VAL A 88 0.58 5.89 3.35
CA VAL A 88 -0.36 4.91 3.90
C VAL A 88 -0.80 5.37 5.28
N ASP A 89 -1.98 5.99 5.33
CA ASP A 89 -2.60 6.50 6.56
C ASP A 89 -4.04 5.99 6.76
N GLY A 90 -4.56 5.16 5.84
CA GLY A 90 -5.90 4.60 5.94
C GLY A 90 -5.95 3.11 5.59
N PRO A 91 -6.99 2.38 6.05
CA PRO A 91 -8.11 2.82 6.89
C PRO A 91 -7.75 2.97 8.39
N ASN A 92 -8.64 3.57 9.20
CA ASN A 92 -8.38 3.94 10.61
C ASN A 92 -7.95 2.76 11.51
N GLY A 93 -8.55 1.57 11.36
CA GLY A 93 -8.14 0.38 12.11
C GLY A 93 -8.35 0.46 13.64
N ASP A 94 -9.34 1.21 14.12
CA ASP A 94 -9.53 1.48 15.55
C ASP A 94 -10.02 0.27 16.37
N SER A 95 -10.39 -0.83 15.72
CA SER A 95 -10.76 -2.08 16.37
C SER A 95 -10.33 -3.30 15.55
N THR A 96 -10.33 -4.49 16.17
CA THR A 96 -10.03 -5.75 15.49
C THR A 96 -11.05 -6.12 14.41
N GLU A 97 -12.27 -5.59 14.53
CA GLU A 97 -13.36 -5.76 13.57
C GLU A 97 -13.33 -4.71 12.46
N SER A 98 -12.68 -3.58 12.70
CA SER A 98 -12.51 -2.52 11.71
C SER A 98 -11.48 -2.93 10.65
N PRO A 99 -11.64 -2.43 9.40
CA PRO A 99 -10.63 -2.58 8.38
C PRO A 99 -9.29 -2.01 8.84
N GLY A 100 -8.19 -2.71 8.55
CA GLY A 100 -6.84 -2.24 8.87
C GLY A 100 -5.96 -2.06 7.64
N ARG A 101 -4.74 -1.56 7.83
CA ARG A 101 -3.85 -1.10 6.74
C ARG A 101 -3.11 -2.20 5.99
N MET A 102 -3.40 -3.46 6.25
CA MET A 102 -2.74 -4.64 5.64
C MET A 102 -2.72 -4.56 4.10
N SER A 103 -3.89 -4.38 3.50
CA SER A 103 -4.03 -4.29 2.03
C SER A 103 -3.45 -3.00 1.46
N SER A 104 -3.54 -1.88 2.20
CA SER A 104 -2.92 -0.60 1.82
C SER A 104 -1.40 -0.71 1.77
N ILE A 105 -0.77 -1.27 2.80
CA ILE A 105 0.68 -1.46 2.87
C ILE A 105 1.16 -2.41 1.75
N TYR A 106 0.49 -3.54 1.57
CA TYR A 106 0.81 -4.47 0.48
C TYR A 106 0.72 -3.79 -0.89
N THR A 107 -0.40 -3.11 -1.18
CA THR A 107 -0.61 -2.46 -2.48
C THR A 107 0.41 -1.35 -2.72
N ALA A 108 0.68 -0.51 -1.71
CA ALA A 108 1.71 0.52 -1.77
C ALA A 108 3.09 -0.06 -2.06
N SER A 109 3.45 -1.17 -1.41
CA SER A 109 4.74 -1.83 -1.61
C SER A 109 4.94 -2.36 -3.03
N VAL A 110 3.87 -2.83 -3.67
CA VAL A 110 3.90 -3.33 -5.06
C VAL A 110 3.99 -2.14 -6.03
N LEU A 111 3.15 -1.12 -5.86
CA LEU A 111 3.17 0.09 -6.69
C LEU A 111 4.52 0.81 -6.64
N ALA A 112 5.12 0.94 -5.45
CA ALA A 112 6.42 1.58 -5.26
C ALA A 112 7.56 0.90 -6.02
N ARG A 113 7.43 -0.41 -6.33
CA ARG A 113 8.42 -1.16 -7.12
C ARG A 113 8.28 -0.98 -8.64
N GLY A 114 7.19 -0.35 -9.11
CA GLY A 114 7.06 0.06 -10.52
C GLY A 114 7.93 1.28 -10.86
N GLY A 115 8.22 2.12 -9.85
CA GLY A 115 9.01 3.33 -9.99
C GLY A 115 10.53 3.12 -9.92
N ASN A 116 11.28 4.19 -10.22
CA ASN A 116 12.74 4.22 -10.16
C ASN A 116 13.27 4.79 -8.82
N GLY A 117 12.60 4.44 -7.72
CA GLY A 117 12.85 5.02 -6.40
C GLY A 117 11.64 5.79 -5.89
N SER A 118 10.73 5.09 -5.23
CA SER A 118 9.51 5.65 -4.64
C SER A 118 9.65 5.74 -3.13
N ASP A 119 9.20 6.84 -2.53
CA ASP A 119 9.11 6.98 -1.09
C ASP A 119 7.78 6.45 -0.58
N VAL A 120 7.81 5.55 0.40
CA VAL A 120 6.62 5.02 1.07
C VAL A 120 6.65 5.44 2.53
N ILE A 121 5.63 6.19 2.95
CA ILE A 121 5.47 6.64 4.33
C ILE A 121 4.28 5.89 4.94
N VAL A 122 4.52 5.17 6.03
CA VAL A 122 3.50 4.42 6.76
C VAL A 122 3.28 5.04 8.13
N HIS A 123 2.03 5.30 8.47
CA HIS A 123 1.61 5.80 9.77
C HIS A 123 1.08 4.69 10.69
N ASP A 124 0.96 4.98 11.99
CA ASP A 124 0.56 4.05 13.06
C ASP A 124 1.41 2.77 13.17
N VAL A 125 2.71 2.85 12.85
CA VAL A 125 3.64 1.70 12.95
C VAL A 125 3.97 1.27 14.38
N ASP A 126 3.45 1.98 15.38
CA ASP A 126 3.41 1.53 16.77
C ASP A 126 2.41 0.39 16.98
N ARG A 127 1.46 0.21 16.07
CA ARG A 127 0.55 -0.94 16.04
C ARG A 127 1.20 -2.16 15.40
N MET A 128 0.92 -3.33 15.96
CA MET A 128 1.60 -4.58 15.61
C MET A 128 1.35 -5.01 14.15
N VAL A 129 0.13 -4.84 13.64
CA VAL A 129 -0.25 -5.26 12.29
C VAL A 129 0.48 -4.42 11.24
N GLU A 130 0.44 -3.09 11.38
CA GLU A 130 1.13 -2.14 10.50
C GLU A 130 2.64 -2.41 10.50
N LYS A 131 3.22 -2.69 11.67
CA LYS A 131 4.63 -3.02 11.82
C LYS A 131 5.02 -4.29 11.06
N TRP A 132 4.27 -5.38 11.27
CA TRP A 132 4.54 -6.67 10.61
C TRP A 132 4.40 -6.58 9.09
N PHE A 133 3.35 -5.91 8.60
CA PHE A 133 3.12 -5.76 7.17
C PHE A 133 4.15 -4.84 6.52
N SER A 134 4.62 -3.80 7.23
CA SER A 134 5.68 -2.93 6.73
C SER A 134 6.99 -3.71 6.58
N TRP A 135 7.39 -4.50 7.58
CA TRP A 135 8.59 -5.34 7.47
C TRP A 135 8.47 -6.41 6.38
N GLU A 136 7.31 -7.06 6.26
CA GLU A 136 7.12 -8.10 5.25
C GLU A 136 7.26 -7.58 3.82
N PHE A 137 6.71 -6.39 3.54
CA PHE A 137 6.50 -5.94 2.16
C PHE A 137 7.37 -4.74 1.76
N LEU A 138 7.78 -3.90 2.70
CA LEU A 138 8.64 -2.75 2.46
C LEU A 138 10.11 -3.04 2.80
N CYS A 139 10.35 -4.05 3.64
CA CYS A 139 11.67 -4.57 4.01
C CYS A 139 12.51 -3.58 4.83
N ASP A 140 13.23 -4.10 5.81
CA ASP A 140 13.97 -3.28 6.77
C ASP A 140 15.18 -2.60 6.17
N GLU A 141 15.81 -3.21 5.16
CA GLU A 141 16.92 -2.61 4.42
C GLU A 141 16.52 -1.34 3.65
N ASN A 142 15.22 -1.16 3.36
CA ASN A 142 14.72 0.03 2.67
C ASN A 142 14.27 1.15 3.63
N LEU A 143 14.31 0.93 4.96
CA LEU A 143 13.91 1.93 5.94
C LEU A 143 14.95 3.06 6.01
N LEU A 144 14.54 4.30 5.70
CA LEU A 144 15.38 5.48 5.83
C LEU A 144 15.26 6.12 7.22
N TYR A 145 14.04 6.28 7.71
CA TYR A 145 13.78 6.96 8.98
C TYR A 145 12.63 6.32 9.74
N SER A 146 12.78 6.28 11.07
CA SER A 146 11.72 5.93 12.02
C SER A 146 11.56 7.07 13.02
N LYS A 147 10.41 7.74 13.03
CA LYS A 147 10.12 8.85 13.94
C LYS A 147 8.72 8.75 14.51
N GLY A 148 8.63 8.50 15.81
CA GLY A 148 7.34 8.32 16.50
C GLY A 148 6.55 7.17 15.87
N LYS A 149 5.36 7.47 15.34
CA LYS A 149 4.47 6.52 14.68
C LYS A 149 4.65 6.44 13.15
N LEU A 150 5.64 7.14 12.60
CA LEU A 150 5.89 7.21 11.17
C LEU A 150 7.17 6.48 10.80
N TRP A 151 7.07 5.61 9.79
CA TRP A 151 8.21 5.02 9.10
C TRP A 151 8.26 5.50 7.65
N HIS A 152 9.46 5.79 7.17
CA HIS A 152 9.72 6.24 5.81
C HIS A 152 10.70 5.27 5.14
N PHE A 153 10.24 4.65 4.07
CA PHE A 153 10.99 3.71 3.24
C PHE A 153 11.29 4.33 1.87
N ARG A 154 12.44 3.99 1.29
CA ARG A 154 12.76 4.29 -0.11
C ARG A 154 12.87 2.99 -0.88
N ILE A 155 11.87 2.71 -1.71
CA ILE A 155 11.77 1.48 -2.47
C ILE A 155 12.36 1.68 -3.86
N ARG A 156 13.36 0.89 -4.22
CA ARG A 156 13.90 0.84 -5.58
C ARG A 156 13.34 -0.39 -6.30
N GLY A 157 12.76 -0.17 -7.48
CA GLY A 157 12.12 -1.21 -8.26
C GLY A 157 13.13 -2.21 -8.83
N HIS A 158 12.84 -3.50 -8.64
CA HIS A 158 13.38 -4.59 -9.44
C HIS A 158 12.20 -5.33 -10.06
N LEU A 159 11.81 -4.96 -11.28
CA LEU A 159 10.61 -5.49 -11.96
C LEU A 159 10.59 -7.02 -12.09
N ASN A 160 11.76 -7.66 -12.03
CA ASN A 160 11.94 -9.11 -12.14
C ASN A 160 12.08 -9.81 -10.79
N SER A 161 11.91 -9.12 -9.66
CA SER A 161 11.98 -9.76 -8.35
C SER A 161 10.76 -10.65 -8.10
N THR A 162 11.00 -11.84 -7.55
CA THR A 162 9.94 -12.77 -7.13
C THR A 162 9.63 -12.66 -5.63
N THR A 163 10.48 -11.98 -4.86
CA THR A 163 10.32 -11.77 -3.41
C THR A 163 10.40 -10.29 -3.06
N PHE A 164 9.71 -9.90 -1.98
CA PHE A 164 9.73 -8.50 -1.51
C PHE A 164 11.10 -8.12 -0.95
N CYS A 165 11.58 -8.91 -0.01
CA CYS A 165 12.81 -8.67 0.73
C CYS A 165 13.86 -9.71 0.33
N PRO A 166 15.14 -9.31 0.22
CA PRO A 166 16.22 -10.24 -0.03
C PRO A 166 16.34 -11.21 1.15
N VAL A 167 16.66 -12.46 0.86
CA VAL A 167 17.00 -13.42 1.92
C VAL A 167 18.34 -12.98 2.49
N THR A 168 18.37 -12.57 3.75
CA THR A 168 19.62 -12.32 4.46
C THR A 168 20.37 -13.64 4.55
N THR A 169 21.41 -13.82 3.74
CA THR A 169 22.38 -14.89 3.96
C THR A 169 23.28 -14.43 5.10
N GLU A 170 23.07 -14.99 6.29
CA GLU A 170 24.04 -14.96 7.39
C GLU A 170 25.29 -15.78 7.04
#